data_AF-A0A2D5RSP6-F1
#
_entry.id   AF-A0A2D5RSP6-F1
#
_cell.length_a   1.000
_cell.length_b   1.000
_cell.length_c   1.000
_cell.angle_alpha   90.00
_cell.angle_beta   90.00
_cell.angle_gamma   90.00
#
_symmetry.space_group_name_H-M   'P 1'
#
loop_
_entity.id
_entity.type
_entity.pdbx_description
1 polymer ?
#
loop_
_entity_poly.entity_id
_entity_poly.type
_entity_poly.pdbx_seq_one_letter_code
_entity_poly.pdbx_strand_id
1 'polypeptide(L)'
;MTRQAQSDNSKAVAQHFLLPDAEITLWRLWLDKPDADALLAPLTRELSWRQEQIRIYGKTVKIPRQQVWMGEPHCSYQYSGVRFTPSAWHPAVQRLTAAVSDSINQPLNCVLLNLYANGQDHMGWHADNEPELGVAPIIASLSLGATRRFDLQHQTQGHQLQLQLEHGSLLVMAGACQQHWQHRLPKQSRVAAPRLNLTFRYIAPPV
;
A
#
# COMPACT_ATOMS: atom_id res chain seq x y z
N MET A 1 7.99 -34.15 0.94
CA MET A 1 8.81 -33.00 1.35
C MET A 1 8.76 -31.98 0.23
N THR A 2 7.81 -31.05 0.29
CA THR A 2 7.56 -30.09 -0.80
C THR A 2 8.36 -28.83 -0.48
N ARG A 3 9.41 -28.54 -1.26
CA ARG A 3 10.13 -27.26 -1.16
C ARG A 3 9.14 -26.12 -1.42
N GLN A 4 9.02 -25.19 -0.48
CA GLN A 4 8.45 -23.88 -0.77
C GLN A 4 9.31 -23.24 -1.84
N ALA A 5 8.71 -22.89 -2.98
CA ALA A 5 9.34 -22.00 -3.94
C ALA A 5 9.50 -20.65 -3.24
N GLN A 6 10.72 -20.35 -2.76
CA GLN A 6 11.10 -18.97 -2.52
C GLN A 6 11.18 -18.33 -3.90
N SER A 7 10.17 -17.52 -4.25
CA SER A 7 10.31 -16.63 -5.39
C SER A 7 11.48 -15.70 -5.13
N ASP A 8 12.46 -15.80 -6.02
CA ASP A 8 13.62 -14.93 -6.05
C ASP A 8 13.20 -13.59 -6.65
N ASN A 9 12.49 -12.79 -5.84
CA ASN A 9 11.99 -11.45 -6.19
C ASN A 9 13.14 -10.47 -6.58
N SER A 10 14.41 -10.89 -6.48
CA SER A 10 15.60 -10.11 -6.81
C SER A 10 15.80 -9.84 -8.31
N LYS A 11 15.04 -10.50 -9.19
CA LYS A 11 15.21 -10.41 -10.66
C LYS A 11 14.49 -9.23 -11.33
N ALA A 12 13.66 -8.49 -10.61
CA ALA A 12 12.93 -7.36 -11.18
C ALA A 12 13.84 -6.13 -11.35
N VAL A 13 13.83 -5.53 -12.54
CA VAL A 13 14.55 -4.27 -12.79
C VAL A 13 13.82 -3.13 -12.08
N ALA A 14 14.53 -2.41 -11.21
CA ALA A 14 14.04 -1.22 -10.53
C ALA A 14 13.98 -0.04 -11.50
N GLN A 15 12.85 0.65 -11.56
CA GLN A 15 12.73 1.96 -12.20
C GLN A 15 12.76 3.04 -11.12
N HIS A 16 13.78 3.88 -11.14
CA HIS A 16 13.90 5.03 -10.24
C HIS A 16 13.39 6.30 -10.92
N PHE A 17 12.65 7.12 -10.19
CA PHE A 17 12.18 8.43 -10.64
C PHE A 17 12.84 9.51 -9.80
N LEU A 18 13.60 10.38 -10.46
CA LEU A 18 14.22 11.55 -9.84
C LEU A 18 13.20 12.68 -9.81
N LEU A 19 12.69 12.96 -8.62
CA LEU A 19 11.70 14.01 -8.36
C LEU A 19 12.24 14.95 -7.27
N PRO A 20 11.87 16.23 -7.26
CA PRO A 20 12.18 17.09 -6.13
C PRO A 20 11.52 16.53 -4.87
N ASP A 21 12.27 16.49 -3.77
CA ASP A 21 11.77 16.15 -2.43
C ASP A 21 11.12 14.75 -2.32
N ALA A 22 11.38 13.85 -3.26
CA ALA A 22 10.84 12.49 -3.24
C ALA A 22 11.77 11.49 -3.91
N GLU A 23 11.90 10.32 -3.27
CA GLU A 23 12.56 9.15 -3.84
C GLU A 23 11.50 8.11 -4.18
N ILE A 24 11.29 7.85 -5.48
CA ILE A 24 10.28 6.90 -5.95
C ILE A 24 10.97 5.77 -6.72
N THR A 25 10.72 4.53 -6.31
CA THR A 25 11.21 3.33 -7.01
C THR A 25 10.06 2.38 -7.32
N LEU A 26 10.01 1.86 -8.55
CA LEU A 26 8.99 0.92 -9.00
C LEU A 26 9.63 -0.34 -9.58
N TRP A 27 9.24 -1.50 -9.07
CA TRP A 27 9.51 -2.81 -9.65
C TRP A 27 8.21 -3.36 -10.22
N ARG A 28 8.08 -3.44 -11.56
CA ARG A 28 6.81 -3.88 -12.19
C ARG A 28 6.49 -5.35 -11.97
N LEU A 29 7.52 -6.19 -11.92
CA LEU A 29 7.44 -7.64 -11.77
C LEU A 29 8.15 -8.10 -10.50
N TRP A 30 8.00 -7.35 -9.39
CA TRP A 30 8.63 -7.71 -8.12
C TRP A 30 8.15 -9.08 -7.65
N LEU A 31 6.85 -9.34 -7.77
CA LEU A 31 6.28 -10.66 -7.66
C LEU A 31 5.91 -11.15 -9.05
N ASP A 32 6.31 -12.38 -9.37
CA ASP A 32 5.91 -12.99 -10.64
C ASP A 32 4.41 -13.28 -10.67
N LYS A 33 3.87 -13.50 -11.88
CA LYS A 33 2.43 -13.69 -12.05
C LYS A 33 1.88 -14.89 -11.27
N PRO A 34 2.49 -16.10 -11.31
CA PRO A 34 2.00 -17.24 -10.53
C PRO A 34 1.89 -16.96 -9.03
N ASP A 35 2.91 -16.36 -8.43
CA ASP A 35 2.89 -16.07 -7.00
C ASP A 35 1.90 -14.96 -6.65
N ALA A 36 1.80 -13.95 -7.51
CA ALA A 36 0.84 -12.87 -7.33
C ALA A 36 -0.62 -13.37 -7.45
N ASP A 37 -0.90 -14.27 -8.40
CA ASP A 37 -2.21 -14.92 -8.54
C ASP A 37 -2.55 -15.79 -7.32
N ALA A 38 -1.55 -16.53 -6.80
CA ALA A 38 -1.69 -17.38 -5.63
C ALA A 38 -2.02 -16.62 -4.34
N LEU A 39 -1.78 -15.31 -4.29
CA LEU A 39 -2.07 -14.46 -3.13
C LEU A 39 -3.42 -13.73 -3.25
N LEU A 40 -3.78 -13.27 -4.44
CA LEU A 40 -4.95 -12.41 -4.61
C LEU A 40 -6.25 -13.07 -4.12
N ALA A 41 -6.55 -14.28 -4.60
CA ALA A 41 -7.82 -14.94 -4.29
C ALA A 41 -7.95 -15.39 -2.82
N PRO A 42 -6.93 -16.04 -2.21
CA PRO A 42 -6.97 -16.40 -0.80
C PRO A 42 -7.11 -15.19 0.12
N LEU A 43 -6.26 -14.17 -0.03
CA LEU A 43 -6.31 -12.97 0.83
C LEU A 43 -7.64 -12.21 0.70
N THR A 44 -8.23 -12.16 -0.49
CA THR A 44 -9.55 -11.53 -0.68
C THR A 44 -10.64 -12.30 0.07
N ARG A 45 -10.54 -13.63 0.18
CA ARG A 45 -11.57 -14.48 0.80
C ARG A 45 -11.41 -14.65 2.30
N GLU A 46 -10.18 -14.77 2.77
CA GLU A 46 -9.85 -15.22 4.12
C GLU A 46 -9.75 -14.07 5.12
N LEU A 47 -9.50 -12.85 4.65
CA LEU A 47 -9.34 -11.68 5.51
C LEU A 47 -10.68 -11.08 5.92
N SER A 48 -10.74 -10.60 7.16
CA SER A 48 -11.90 -9.93 7.74
C SER A 48 -12.03 -8.47 7.26
N TRP A 49 -12.36 -8.29 5.98
CA TRP A 49 -12.52 -7.00 5.33
C TRP A 49 -13.56 -6.11 6.02
N ARG A 50 -13.18 -4.86 6.30
CA ARG A 50 -14.08 -3.85 6.87
C ARG A 50 -14.24 -2.67 5.93
N GLN A 51 -15.44 -2.12 5.86
CA GLN A 51 -15.68 -0.87 5.15
C GLN A 51 -16.00 0.20 6.19
N GLU A 52 -15.00 1.05 6.45
CA GLU A 52 -15.11 2.10 7.46
C GLU A 52 -16.04 3.23 7.01
N GLN A 53 -16.44 4.05 7.99
CA GLN A 53 -17.25 5.23 7.77
C GLN A 53 -16.49 6.47 8.25
N ILE A 54 -16.44 7.49 7.40
CA ILE A 54 -15.83 8.78 7.72
C ILE A 54 -16.89 9.88 7.71
N ARG A 55 -16.64 10.95 8.46
CA ARG A 55 -17.52 12.11 8.50
C ARG A 55 -17.00 13.19 7.56
N ILE A 56 -17.70 13.45 6.48
CA ILE A 56 -17.38 14.50 5.50
C ILE A 56 -18.53 15.53 5.53
N TYR A 57 -18.20 16.80 5.77
CA TYR A 57 -19.19 17.90 5.84
C TYR A 57 -20.40 17.57 6.74
N GLY A 58 -20.13 16.97 7.90
CA GLY A 58 -21.17 16.58 8.87
C GLY A 58 -21.92 15.28 8.55
N LYS A 59 -21.82 14.74 7.33
CA LYS A 59 -22.46 13.49 6.90
C LYS A 59 -21.52 12.30 7.05
N THR A 60 -22.06 11.17 7.51
CA THR A 60 -21.32 9.91 7.58
C THR A 60 -21.40 9.19 6.23
N VAL A 61 -20.25 8.92 5.62
CA VAL A 61 -20.14 8.26 4.30
C VAL A 61 -19.21 7.07 4.42
N LYS A 62 -19.59 5.94 3.81
CA LYS A 62 -18.72 4.77 3.70
C LYS A 62 -17.54 5.09 2.79
N ILE A 63 -16.32 4.74 3.22
CA ILE A 63 -15.17 4.87 2.33
C ILE A 63 -15.32 3.93 1.13
N PRO A 64 -14.94 4.35 -0.09
CA PRO A 64 -15.15 3.58 -1.31
C PRO A 64 -14.03 2.56 -1.51
N ARG A 65 -13.85 1.68 -0.52
CA ARG A 65 -12.95 0.52 -0.48
C ARG A 65 -13.16 -0.25 0.82
N GLN A 66 -12.71 -1.50 0.85
CA GLN A 66 -12.58 -2.27 2.09
C GLN A 66 -11.12 -2.28 2.56
N GLN A 67 -10.90 -2.40 3.87
CA GLN A 67 -9.57 -2.35 4.46
C GLN A 67 -9.39 -3.41 5.55
N VAL A 68 -8.13 -3.81 5.75
CA VAL A 68 -7.66 -4.58 6.91
C VAL A 68 -6.32 -4.01 7.34
N TRP A 69 -6.17 -3.73 8.63
CA TRP A 69 -4.92 -3.30 9.24
C TRP A 69 -4.30 -4.48 9.99
N MET A 70 -3.04 -4.81 9.68
CA MET A 70 -2.27 -5.87 10.34
C MET A 70 -0.91 -5.33 10.76
N GLY A 71 -0.36 -5.86 11.83
CA GLY A 71 0.90 -5.35 12.36
C GLY A 71 1.27 -5.97 13.68
N GLU A 72 2.44 -5.58 14.18
CA GLU A 72 2.83 -5.84 15.56
C GLU A 72 1.84 -5.20 16.54
N PRO A 73 1.67 -5.73 17.76
CA PRO A 73 0.64 -5.26 18.70
C PRO A 73 0.70 -3.76 19.02
N HIS A 74 1.89 -3.16 18.99
CA HIS A 74 2.09 -1.74 19.26
C HIS A 74 1.78 -0.82 18.06
N CYS A 75 1.63 -1.37 16.85
CA CYS A 75 1.36 -0.62 15.62
C CYS A 75 -0.10 -0.14 15.52
N SER A 76 -0.61 0.50 16.58
CA SER A 76 -1.90 1.20 16.53
C SER A 76 -1.70 2.62 16.03
N TYR A 77 -2.63 3.14 15.21
CA TYR A 77 -2.63 4.54 14.78
C TYR A 77 -4.01 5.17 14.94
N GLN A 78 -4.05 6.51 14.97
CA GLN A 78 -5.31 7.27 15.01
C GLN A 78 -5.57 7.96 13.68
N TYR A 79 -6.76 7.77 13.12
CA TYR A 79 -7.19 8.48 11.91
C TYR A 79 -8.61 8.99 12.06
N SER A 80 -8.80 10.31 11.86
CA SER A 80 -10.10 10.98 12.00
C SER A 80 -10.82 10.71 13.33
N GLY A 81 -10.06 10.56 14.44
CA GLY A 81 -10.59 10.27 15.77
C GLY A 81 -10.93 8.80 16.04
N VAL A 82 -10.67 7.90 15.08
CA VAL A 82 -10.83 6.45 15.24
C VAL A 82 -9.47 5.82 15.47
N ARG A 83 -9.34 5.03 16.53
CA ARG A 83 -8.13 4.23 16.80
C ARG A 83 -8.20 2.92 16.04
N PHE A 84 -7.20 2.67 15.19
CA PHE A 84 -7.04 1.43 14.45
C PHE A 84 -6.03 0.53 15.17
N THR A 85 -6.54 -0.55 15.76
CA THR A 85 -5.70 -1.59 16.36
C THR A 85 -5.41 -2.67 15.32
N PRO A 86 -4.14 -3.12 15.16
CA PRO A 86 -3.80 -4.13 14.17
C PRO A 86 -4.47 -5.46 14.49
N SER A 87 -4.98 -6.11 13.44
CA SER A 87 -5.39 -7.51 13.49
C SER A 87 -4.14 -8.40 13.50
N ALA A 88 -4.28 -9.63 14.02
CA ALA A 88 -3.23 -10.62 13.94
C ALA A 88 -2.80 -10.86 12.49
N TRP A 89 -1.52 -11.12 12.29
CA TRP A 89 -0.95 -11.39 10.98
C TRP A 89 -1.59 -12.62 10.31
N HIS A 90 -1.98 -12.46 9.05
CA HIS A 90 -2.17 -13.60 8.17
C HIS A 90 -0.79 -14.14 7.73
N PRO A 91 -0.53 -15.47 7.74
CA PRO A 91 0.81 -16.01 7.48
C PRO A 91 1.41 -15.58 6.12
N ALA A 92 0.59 -15.49 5.08
CA ALA A 92 1.07 -15.03 3.76
C ALA A 92 1.41 -13.53 3.77
N VAL A 93 0.66 -12.72 4.52
CA VAL A 93 0.92 -11.28 4.64
C VAL A 93 2.18 -11.04 5.45
N GLN A 94 2.41 -11.79 6.53
CA GLN A 94 3.65 -11.71 7.32
C GLN A 94 4.89 -12.05 6.49
N ARG A 95 4.83 -13.11 5.67
CA ARG A 95 5.91 -13.46 4.75
C ARG A 95 6.16 -12.38 3.70
N LEU A 96 5.11 -11.77 3.16
CA LEU A 96 5.25 -10.64 2.24
C LEU A 96 5.91 -9.43 2.93
N THR A 97 5.50 -9.10 4.17
CA THR A 97 6.12 -8.01 4.93
C THR A 97 7.62 -8.23 5.07
N ALA A 98 8.05 -9.44 5.45
CA ALA A 98 9.47 -9.79 5.53
C ALA A 98 10.18 -9.69 4.17
N ALA A 99 9.61 -10.27 3.11
CA ALA A 99 10.22 -10.24 1.78
C ALA A 99 10.36 -8.82 1.21
N VAL A 100 9.35 -7.95 1.45
CA VAL A 100 9.42 -6.54 1.07
C VAL A 100 10.46 -5.81 1.90
N SER A 101 10.48 -6.04 3.22
CA SER A 101 11.47 -5.47 4.17
C SER A 101 12.90 -5.78 3.72
N ASP A 102 13.16 -7.03 3.34
CA ASP A 102 14.46 -7.47 2.83
C ASP A 102 14.79 -6.81 1.48
N SER A 103 13.82 -6.72 0.57
CA SER A 103 14.02 -6.13 -0.77
C SER A 103 14.43 -4.66 -0.72
N ILE A 104 13.93 -3.91 0.27
CA ILE A 104 14.22 -2.48 0.42
C ILE A 104 15.30 -2.22 1.48
N ASN A 105 15.79 -3.26 2.16
CA ASN A 105 16.74 -3.18 3.26
C ASN A 105 16.31 -2.21 4.38
N GLN A 106 15.03 -2.24 4.74
CA GLN A 106 14.43 -1.39 5.78
C GLN A 106 13.37 -2.17 6.56
N PRO A 107 13.26 -2.00 7.88
CA PRO A 107 12.29 -2.74 8.67
C PRO A 107 10.87 -2.31 8.33
N LEU A 108 9.96 -3.28 8.22
CA LEU A 108 8.51 -3.07 8.09
C LEU A 108 7.79 -3.93 9.12
N ASN A 109 6.80 -3.37 9.81
CA ASN A 109 6.15 -4.05 10.95
C ASN A 109 4.63 -3.88 10.98
N CYS A 110 4.05 -3.24 9.97
CA CYS A 110 2.62 -3.14 9.80
C CYS A 110 2.26 -2.96 8.32
N VAL A 111 0.99 -3.24 7.99
CA VAL A 111 0.47 -3.17 6.64
C VAL A 111 -1.01 -2.82 6.63
N LEU A 112 -1.37 -1.86 5.77
CA LEU A 112 -2.75 -1.56 5.44
C LEU A 112 -3.10 -2.21 4.11
N LEU A 113 -3.95 -3.22 4.17
CA LEU A 113 -4.53 -3.80 2.98
C LEU A 113 -5.75 -3.00 2.56
N ASN A 114 -5.83 -2.66 1.27
CA ASN A 114 -6.95 -1.97 0.65
C ASN A 114 -7.48 -2.82 -0.50
N LEU A 115 -8.74 -3.23 -0.42
CA LEU A 115 -9.45 -3.92 -1.49
C LEU A 115 -10.40 -2.94 -2.19
N TYR A 116 -10.12 -2.69 -3.46
CA TYR A 116 -10.95 -1.91 -4.37
C TYR A 116 -11.72 -2.91 -5.22
N ALA A 117 -13.05 -2.94 -5.09
CA ALA A 117 -13.88 -3.92 -5.78
C ALA A 117 -13.85 -3.72 -7.30
N ASN A 118 -13.72 -2.47 -7.75
CA ASN A 118 -13.60 -2.08 -9.16
C ASN A 118 -13.05 -0.65 -9.27
N GLY A 119 -13.15 -0.05 -10.47
CA GLY A 119 -12.69 1.30 -10.77
C GLY A 119 -13.50 2.46 -10.17
N GLN A 120 -14.67 2.21 -9.57
CA GLN A 120 -15.43 3.24 -8.83
C GLN A 120 -14.86 3.47 -7.44
N ASP A 121 -14.27 2.42 -6.87
CA ASP A 121 -13.50 2.48 -5.63
C ASP A 121 -12.19 3.24 -5.88
N HIS A 122 -11.88 4.16 -4.97
CA HIS A 122 -10.81 5.13 -5.17
C HIS A 122 -10.24 5.61 -3.83
N MET A 123 -9.12 6.31 -3.92
CA MET A 123 -8.55 7.07 -2.81
C MET A 123 -8.26 8.47 -3.33
N GLY A 124 -8.74 9.49 -2.63
CA GLY A 124 -8.52 10.89 -2.97
C GLY A 124 -7.06 11.30 -2.81
N TRP A 125 -6.76 12.56 -3.10
CA TRP A 125 -5.45 13.13 -2.80
C TRP A 125 -5.18 13.10 -1.29
N HIS A 126 -4.06 12.52 -0.90
CA HIS A 126 -3.59 12.42 0.48
C HIS A 126 -2.07 12.21 0.50
N ALA A 127 -1.46 12.28 1.68
CA ALA A 127 -0.12 11.81 1.95
C ALA A 127 -0.16 10.89 3.18
N ASP A 128 0.78 9.95 3.27
CA ASP A 128 0.93 9.08 4.45
C ASP A 128 1.80 9.81 5.50
N ASN A 129 1.21 10.81 6.15
CA ASN A 129 1.91 11.71 7.09
C ASN A 129 1.39 11.61 8.53
N GLU A 130 0.84 10.45 8.90
CA GLU A 130 0.46 10.15 10.27
C GLU A 130 1.66 10.29 11.22
N PRO A 131 1.54 11.00 12.35
CA PRO A 131 2.65 11.23 13.28
C PRO A 131 3.36 9.96 13.74
N GLU A 132 2.63 8.85 13.86
CA GLU A 132 3.14 7.53 14.26
C GLU A 132 4.16 6.93 13.28
N LEU A 133 4.20 7.43 12.03
CA LEU A 133 5.14 7.01 10.99
C LEU A 133 6.47 7.78 11.05
N GLY A 134 6.56 8.85 11.83
CA GLY A 134 7.74 9.72 11.89
C GLY A 134 7.85 10.72 10.75
N VAL A 135 9.02 11.35 10.62
CA VAL A 135 9.21 12.55 9.76
C VAL A 135 9.33 12.23 8.28
N ALA A 136 10.04 11.16 7.93
CA ALA A 136 10.32 10.76 6.55
C ALA A 136 10.08 9.26 6.38
N PRO A 137 8.82 8.80 6.49
CA PRO A 137 8.52 7.39 6.45
C PRO A 137 8.76 6.79 5.07
N ILE A 138 9.25 5.56 5.07
CA ILE A 138 9.32 4.74 3.85
C ILE A 138 8.02 3.97 3.74
N ILE A 139 7.34 4.14 2.61
CA ILE A 139 6.07 3.50 2.29
C ILE A 139 6.30 2.53 1.13
N ALA A 140 6.09 1.24 1.37
CA ALA A 140 6.17 0.21 0.33
C ALA A 140 4.76 -0.28 -0.04
N SER A 141 4.42 -0.29 -1.32
CA SER A 141 3.07 -0.58 -1.83
C SER A 141 3.11 -1.69 -2.87
N LEU A 142 2.64 -2.87 -2.50
CA LEU A 142 2.47 -4.02 -3.40
C LEU A 142 1.06 -4.01 -3.99
N SER A 143 0.96 -4.16 -5.31
CA SER A 143 -0.33 -4.21 -6.03
C SER A 143 -0.61 -5.60 -6.58
N LEU A 144 -1.82 -6.10 -6.35
CA LEU A 144 -2.33 -7.37 -6.87
C LEU A 144 -3.67 -7.17 -7.60
N GLY A 145 -3.93 -7.93 -8.66
CA GLY A 145 -5.16 -7.84 -9.45
C GLY A 145 -5.12 -6.75 -10.51
N ALA A 146 -6.24 -6.02 -10.65
CA ALA A 146 -6.43 -5.06 -11.73
C ALA A 146 -5.38 -3.93 -11.70
N THR A 147 -4.81 -3.63 -12.86
CA THR A 147 -3.92 -2.48 -13.03
C THR A 147 -4.69 -1.18 -12.81
N ARG A 148 -4.11 -0.27 -12.02
CA ARG A 148 -4.71 1.04 -11.73
C ARG A 148 -3.68 2.14 -11.89
N ARG A 149 -4.16 3.30 -12.34
CA ARG A 149 -3.36 4.53 -12.38
C ARG A 149 -3.14 5.02 -10.95
N PHE A 150 -1.94 5.44 -10.64
CA PHE A 150 -1.56 6.09 -9.40
C PHE A 150 -0.96 7.45 -9.75
N ASP A 151 -1.60 8.51 -9.27
CA ASP A 151 -1.17 9.88 -9.56
C ASP A 151 -0.40 10.41 -8.34
N LEU A 152 0.74 11.06 -8.56
CA LEU A 152 1.44 11.87 -7.57
C LEU A 152 1.48 13.33 -8.05
N GLN A 153 1.32 14.28 -7.13
CA GLN A 153 1.49 15.71 -7.39
C GLN A 153 2.26 16.39 -6.26
N HIS A 154 3.22 17.24 -6.64
CA HIS A 154 3.91 18.09 -5.69
C HIS A 154 2.99 19.22 -5.24
N GLN A 155 2.91 19.48 -3.94
CA GLN A 155 1.94 20.42 -3.37
C GLN A 155 2.19 21.89 -3.75
N THR A 156 3.45 22.31 -3.91
CA THR A 156 3.82 23.71 -4.20
C THR A 156 4.51 23.96 -5.55
N GLN A 157 5.20 22.97 -6.12
CA GLN A 157 6.06 23.15 -7.30
C GLN A 157 5.40 22.74 -8.64
N GLY A 158 4.16 22.24 -8.63
CA GLY A 158 3.41 21.88 -9.84
C GLY A 158 3.89 20.62 -10.58
N HIS A 159 4.91 19.92 -10.08
CA HIS A 159 5.35 18.63 -10.63
C HIS A 159 4.29 17.53 -10.45
N GLN A 160 4.18 16.63 -11.44
CA GLN A 160 3.26 15.49 -11.40
C GLN A 160 3.93 14.24 -11.97
N LEU A 161 3.53 13.08 -11.45
CA LEU A 161 3.92 11.78 -11.96
C LEU A 161 2.69 10.87 -12.03
N GLN A 162 2.54 10.12 -13.12
CA GLN A 162 1.49 9.12 -13.27
C GLN A 162 2.12 7.76 -13.51
N LEU A 163 1.73 6.79 -12.69
CA LEU A 163 2.23 5.42 -12.75
C LEU A 163 1.07 4.45 -13.02
N GLN A 164 1.33 3.41 -13.81
CA GLN A 164 0.46 2.22 -13.84
C GLN A 164 1.02 1.22 -12.84
N LEU A 165 0.22 0.87 -11.83
CA LEU A 165 0.55 -0.15 -10.85
C LEU A 165 -0.11 -1.46 -11.26
N GLU A 166 0.70 -2.35 -11.80
CA GLU A 166 0.31 -3.62 -12.40
C GLU A 166 0.25 -4.75 -11.35
N HIS A 167 -0.23 -5.91 -11.77
CA HIS A 167 -0.24 -7.09 -10.92
C HIS A 167 1.19 -7.53 -10.57
N GLY A 168 1.50 -7.63 -9.28
CA GLY A 168 2.82 -8.02 -8.80
C GLY A 168 3.81 -6.85 -8.68
N SER A 169 3.38 -5.61 -8.96
CA SER A 169 4.28 -4.45 -8.89
C SER A 169 4.47 -3.97 -7.44
N LEU A 170 5.72 -3.63 -7.08
CA LEU A 170 6.08 -3.00 -5.82
C LEU A 170 6.51 -1.55 -6.09
N LEU A 171 5.82 -0.59 -5.48
CA LEU A 171 6.16 0.83 -5.47
C LEU A 171 6.71 1.21 -4.09
N VAL A 172 7.86 1.89 -4.04
CA VAL A 172 8.42 2.46 -2.81
C VAL A 172 8.45 3.97 -2.93
N MET A 173 7.95 4.64 -1.89
CA MET A 173 7.97 6.09 -1.71
C MET A 173 8.79 6.41 -0.46
N ALA A 174 9.87 7.16 -0.61
CA ALA A 174 10.82 7.48 0.45
C ALA A 174 11.28 8.95 0.38
N GLY A 175 12.26 9.30 1.22
CA GLY A 175 12.72 10.67 1.40
C GLY A 175 11.63 11.58 2.01
N ALA A 176 11.58 12.83 1.57
CA ALA A 176 10.59 13.81 2.03
C ALA A 176 9.23 13.69 1.30
N CYS A 177 8.98 12.57 0.59
CA CYS A 177 7.83 12.40 -0.29
C CYS A 177 6.51 12.69 0.42
N GLN A 178 6.27 12.13 1.61
CA GLN A 178 5.00 12.30 2.32
C GLN A 178 4.81 13.72 2.91
N GLN A 179 5.85 14.56 2.89
CA GLN A 179 5.79 15.96 3.33
C GLN A 179 5.44 16.89 2.17
N HIS A 180 5.95 16.61 0.96
CA HIS A 180 5.87 17.51 -0.18
C HIS A 180 4.92 17.05 -1.30
N TRP A 181 4.63 15.75 -1.36
CA TRP A 181 3.80 15.15 -2.38
C TRP A 181 2.51 14.58 -1.82
N GLN A 182 1.45 14.73 -2.60
CA GLN A 182 0.21 13.99 -2.41
C GLN A 182 0.08 12.95 -3.50
N HIS A 183 -0.61 11.86 -3.19
CA HIS A 183 -0.90 10.81 -4.12
C HIS A 183 -2.37 10.39 -4.06
N ARG A 184 -2.84 9.76 -5.14
CA ARG A 184 -4.21 9.25 -5.22
C ARG A 184 -4.32 8.02 -6.12
N LEU A 185 -5.39 7.26 -5.88
CA LEU A 185 -5.87 6.23 -6.79
C LEU A 185 -7.20 6.71 -7.39
N PRO A 186 -7.20 7.39 -8.55
CA PRO A 186 -8.39 8.02 -9.12
C PRO A 186 -9.43 6.98 -9.57
N LYS A 187 -10.68 7.42 -9.69
CA LYS A 187 -11.75 6.61 -10.32
C LYS A 187 -11.41 6.31 -11.79
N GLN A 188 -11.58 5.06 -12.19
CA GLN A 188 -11.39 4.57 -13.55
C GLN A 188 -12.54 3.64 -13.91
N SER A 189 -13.70 4.21 -14.27
CA SER A 189 -14.98 3.49 -14.42
C SER A 189 -14.98 2.27 -15.34
N ARG A 190 -14.00 2.16 -16.26
CA ARG A 190 -13.82 1.01 -17.16
C ARG A 190 -13.16 -0.21 -16.51
N VAL A 191 -12.56 -0.06 -15.32
CA VAL A 191 -11.94 -1.17 -14.59
C VAL A 191 -13.03 -1.92 -13.83
N ALA A 192 -13.33 -3.14 -14.26
CA ALA A 192 -14.35 -3.99 -13.63
C ALA A 192 -13.76 -4.98 -12.61
N ALA A 193 -12.49 -5.37 -12.78
CA ALA A 193 -11.82 -6.33 -11.91
C ALA A 193 -11.33 -5.70 -10.59
N PRO A 194 -11.25 -6.49 -9.50
CA PRO A 194 -10.79 -6.00 -8.21
C PRO A 194 -9.28 -5.75 -8.20
N ARG A 195 -8.85 -4.83 -7.34
CA ARG A 195 -7.44 -4.58 -7.01
C ARG A 195 -7.26 -4.71 -5.50
N LEU A 196 -6.29 -5.52 -5.10
CA LEU A 196 -5.80 -5.60 -3.73
C LEU A 196 -4.47 -4.84 -3.65
N ASN A 197 -4.32 -3.99 -2.65
CA ASN A 197 -3.11 -3.24 -2.38
C ASN A 197 -2.65 -3.47 -0.96
N LEU A 198 -1.37 -3.77 -0.77
CA LEU A 198 -0.75 -3.89 0.55
C LEU A 198 0.22 -2.74 0.71
N THR A 199 -0.08 -1.81 1.62
CA THR A 199 0.80 -0.68 1.96
C THR A 199 1.51 -0.96 3.26
N PHE A 200 2.77 -1.37 3.18
CA PHE A 200 3.63 -1.69 4.32
C PHE A 200 4.31 -0.45 4.86
N ARG A 201 4.43 -0.39 6.19
CA ARG A 201 5.00 0.74 6.92
C ARG A 201 5.80 0.25 8.12
N TYR A 202 6.52 1.19 8.73
CA TYR A 202 7.17 1.01 10.03
C TYR A 202 6.58 1.99 11.04
N ILE A 203 6.19 1.49 12.20
CA ILE A 203 5.82 2.29 13.39
C ILE A 203 6.79 1.94 14.51
N ALA A 204 7.50 2.94 15.02
CA ALA A 204 8.45 2.74 16.11
C ALA A 204 7.73 2.22 17.38
N PRO A 205 8.32 1.27 18.12
CA PRO A 205 7.81 0.90 19.44
C PRO A 205 7.71 2.12 20.36
N PRO A 206 6.70 2.18 21.25
CA PRO A 206 6.67 3.19 22.29
C PRO A 206 7.93 3.09 23.14
N VAL A 207 8.50 4.24 23.49
CA VAL A 207 9.63 4.37 24.41
C VAL A 207 9.18 4.16 25.84
#